data_AF-A0A1G7MJZ6-F1
#
_entry.id   AF-A0A1G7MJZ6-F1
#
_cell.length_a   1.000
_cell.length_b   1.000
_cell.length_c   1.000
_cell.angle_alpha   90.00
_cell.angle_beta   90.00
_cell.angle_gamma   90.00
#
_symmetry.space_group_name_H-M   'P 1'
#
loop_
_entity.id
_entity.type
_entity.pdbx_description
1 polymer ?
#
loop_
_entity_poly.entity_id
_entity_poly.type
_entity_poly.pdbx_seq_one_letter_code
_entity_poly.pdbx_strand_id
1 'polypeptide(L)'
;MSSSYLDVFIGLSYTFLAVSLLCSATREAIASLFQTRAKVLLDGVLTLLHEPAGKSRLRGILPSLQRLLRLDGGFRLDKLDAQSLAAEVMRHPLISGMAQRGRMPSYIPSAIFARAFVSTLTTRYGKGQTAAMLLNKVGNEGLTRTLLAIMGEGPDDVAALENAVRIWYDTVMERISGWYKRRSQFVLFLVGLFYAAVMNIDALQLSTRLWNDAELRDGTVAKAQLVHAAGLPASTASADGAATALAQTKAAKAQAQELQKLPIGWPSARFDGVVGVWPFIAALVFALIGWTATAFAASLGSPFWFDGVGWLLALRGTGAKPPAETTAAPTVTISLPTLRK
;
A
#
# COMPACT_ATOMS: atom_id res chain seq x y z
N MET A 1 15.52 22.67 30.20
CA MET A 1 16.52 22.90 29.14
C MET A 1 16.19 21.96 28.00
N SER A 2 15.72 22.47 26.86
CA SER A 2 15.51 21.63 25.68
C SER A 2 16.88 21.12 25.21
N SER A 3 17.00 19.81 25.04
CA SER A 3 18.23 19.23 24.49
C SER A 3 18.31 19.61 23.01
N SER A 4 19.36 20.34 22.60
CA SER A 4 19.57 20.73 21.19
C SER A 4 19.52 19.51 20.25
N TYR A 5 19.92 18.33 20.75
CA TYR A 5 19.81 17.07 20.02
C TYR A 5 18.35 16.69 19.72
N LEU A 6 17.45 16.80 20.70
CA LEU A 6 16.01 16.48 20.52
C LEU A 6 15.38 17.40 19.47
N ASP A 7 15.71 18.68 19.50
CA ASP A 7 15.17 19.66 18.55
C ASP A 7 15.62 19.37 17.10
N VAL A 8 16.87 18.91 16.91
CA VAL A 8 17.35 18.42 15.60
C VAL A 8 16.60 17.17 15.14
N PHE A 9 16.38 16.20 16.04
CA PHE A 9 15.62 14.98 15.69
C PHE A 9 14.16 15.28 15.34
N ILE A 10 13.54 16.24 16.02
CA ILE A 10 12.17 16.70 15.71
C ILE A 10 12.13 17.33 14.32
N GLY A 11 13.07 18.23 14.01
CA GLY A 11 13.15 18.86 12.70
C GLY A 11 13.39 17.87 11.55
N LEU A 12 14.25 16.88 11.76
CA LEU A 12 14.48 15.79 10.81
C LEU A 12 13.20 14.96 10.60
N SER A 13 12.55 14.54 11.69
CA SER A 13 11.34 13.73 11.65
C SER A 13 10.19 14.46 10.96
N TYR A 14 10.03 15.76 11.20
CA TYR A 14 9.07 16.61 10.51
C TYR A 14 9.33 16.66 8.99
N THR A 15 10.59 16.82 8.59
CA THR A 15 10.95 16.89 7.17
C THR A 15 10.68 15.54 6.48
N PHE A 16 11.04 14.42 7.11
CA PHE A 16 10.75 13.09 6.58
C PHE A 16 9.26 12.76 6.57
N LEU A 17 8.48 13.25 7.55
CA LEU A 17 7.02 13.17 7.53
C LEU A 17 6.47 13.84 6.26
N ALA A 18 6.95 15.05 5.94
CA ALA A 18 6.51 15.80 4.78
C ALA A 18 6.85 15.12 3.44
N VAL A 19 8.07 14.62 3.31
CA VAL A 19 8.47 13.85 2.13
C VAL A 19 7.64 12.56 2.03
N SER A 20 7.41 11.86 3.14
CA SER A 20 6.63 10.61 3.16
C SER A 20 5.18 10.83 2.77
N LEU A 21 4.56 11.95 3.18
CA LEU A 21 3.21 12.33 2.78
C LEU A 21 3.13 12.60 1.28
N LEU A 22 4.10 13.33 0.73
CA LEU A 22 4.18 13.60 -0.71
C LEU A 22 4.34 12.31 -1.53
N CYS A 23 5.23 11.41 -1.08
CA CYS A 23 5.45 10.12 -1.73
C CYS A 23 4.20 9.24 -1.66
N SER A 24 3.52 9.20 -0.51
CA SER A 24 2.30 8.42 -0.31
C SER A 24 1.15 8.93 -1.17
N ALA A 25 0.95 10.25 -1.26
CA ALA A 25 -0.06 10.86 -2.11
C ALA A 25 0.21 10.61 -3.60
N THR A 26 1.47 10.71 -4.02
CA THR A 26 1.87 10.43 -5.41
C THR A 26 1.63 8.97 -5.76
N ARG A 27 2.02 8.04 -4.89
CA ARG A 27 1.75 6.60 -5.06
C ARG A 27 0.25 6.33 -5.13
N GLU A 28 -0.56 6.97 -4.30
CA GLU A 28 -2.02 6.80 -4.32
C GLU A 28 -2.65 7.37 -5.60
N ALA A 29 -2.17 8.52 -6.09
CA ALA A 29 -2.59 9.08 -7.37
C ALA A 29 -2.31 8.10 -8.53
N ILE A 30 -1.10 7.52 -8.57
CA ILE A 30 -0.75 6.48 -9.55
C ILE A 30 -1.68 5.26 -9.39
N ALA A 31 -1.89 4.77 -8.16
CA ALA A 31 -2.75 3.62 -7.91
C ALA A 31 -4.20 3.85 -8.33
N SER A 32 -4.73 5.04 -8.06
CA SER A 32 -6.10 5.45 -8.40
C SER A 32 -6.29 5.63 -9.90
N LEU A 33 -5.34 6.24 -10.61
CA LEU A 33 -5.40 6.41 -12.07
C LEU A 33 -5.34 5.06 -12.79
N PHE A 34 -4.46 4.17 -12.35
CA PHE A 34 -4.22 2.89 -13.03
C PHE A 34 -4.98 1.70 -12.43
N GLN A 35 -5.86 1.93 -11.45
CA GLN A 35 -6.65 0.88 -10.78
C GLN A 35 -5.80 -0.33 -10.36
N THR A 36 -4.58 -0.06 -9.87
CA THR A 36 -3.56 -1.10 -9.66
C THR A 36 -4.03 -2.18 -8.70
N ARG A 37 -4.81 -1.81 -7.67
CA ARG A 37 -5.43 -2.72 -6.70
C ARG A 37 -6.44 -3.67 -7.36
N ALA A 38 -7.36 -3.16 -8.15
CA ALA A 38 -8.34 -3.99 -8.86
C ALA A 38 -7.66 -4.95 -9.85
N LYS A 39 -6.56 -4.52 -10.51
CA LYS A 39 -5.77 -5.40 -11.38
C LYS A 39 -5.06 -6.52 -10.61
N VAL A 40 -4.55 -6.21 -9.42
CA VAL A 40 -3.94 -7.22 -8.53
C VAL A 40 -4.98 -8.23 -8.07
N LEU A 41 -6.18 -7.76 -7.72
CA LEU A 41 -7.30 -8.63 -7.37
C LEU A 41 -7.64 -9.56 -8.53
N LEU A 42 -7.75 -9.03 -9.75
CA LEU A 42 -8.04 -9.83 -10.92
C LEU A 42 -6.97 -10.90 -11.18
N ASP A 43 -5.69 -10.55 -11.08
CA ASP A 43 -4.61 -11.53 -11.21
C ASP A 43 -4.71 -12.63 -10.16
N GLY A 44 -5.24 -12.32 -8.98
CA GLY A 44 -5.53 -13.32 -7.96
C GLY A 44 -6.68 -14.24 -8.29
N VAL A 45 -7.76 -13.70 -8.85
CA VAL A 45 -8.85 -14.53 -9.37
C VAL A 45 -8.37 -15.42 -10.52
N LEU A 46 -7.55 -14.90 -11.44
CA LEU A 46 -6.96 -15.71 -12.51
C LEU A 46 -6.05 -16.82 -11.99
N THR A 47 -5.24 -16.51 -10.96
CA THR A 47 -4.38 -17.49 -10.30
C THR A 47 -5.21 -18.56 -9.59
N LEU A 48 -6.26 -18.16 -8.87
CA LEU A 48 -7.20 -19.05 -8.17
C LEU A 48 -7.86 -20.04 -9.14
N LEU A 49 -8.28 -19.53 -10.30
CA LEU A 49 -9.00 -20.29 -11.32
C LEU A 49 -8.07 -20.99 -12.32
N HIS A 50 -6.75 -21.00 -12.07
CA HIS A 50 -5.74 -21.62 -12.94
C HIS A 50 -5.82 -21.15 -14.40
N GLU A 51 -6.29 -19.92 -14.65
CA GLU A 51 -6.36 -19.36 -16.00
C GLU A 51 -5.08 -18.57 -16.29
N PRO A 52 -4.36 -18.86 -17.40
CA PRO A 52 -3.11 -18.17 -17.70
C PRO A 52 -3.39 -16.71 -18.04
N ALA A 53 -2.98 -15.80 -17.14
CA ALA A 53 -2.86 -14.38 -17.47
C ALA A 53 -1.83 -14.23 -18.60
N GLY A 54 -2.28 -14.00 -19.83
CA GLY A 54 -1.44 -14.01 -21.04
C GLY A 54 -0.13 -13.21 -20.86
N LYS A 55 1.00 -13.92 -20.77
CA LYS A 55 2.32 -13.34 -20.49
C LYS A 55 2.79 -12.52 -21.70
N SER A 56 2.97 -11.22 -21.53
CA SER A 56 3.62 -10.38 -22.55
C SER A 56 5.13 -10.64 -22.55
N ARG A 57 5.65 -11.07 -23.71
CA ARG A 57 7.04 -11.53 -23.93
C ARG A 57 8.04 -10.38 -24.17
N LEU A 58 7.79 -9.20 -23.60
CA LEU A 58 8.66 -8.02 -23.79
C LEU A 58 9.70 -7.90 -22.66
N ARG A 59 10.97 -7.77 -23.06
CA ARG A 59 12.14 -7.52 -22.18
C ARG A 59 12.65 -6.08 -22.40
N GLY A 60 12.93 -5.35 -21.32
CA GLY A 60 13.46 -3.97 -21.36
C GLY A 60 13.17 -3.18 -20.07
N ILE A 61 13.90 -2.09 -19.82
CA ILE A 61 13.76 -1.26 -18.59
C ILE A 61 12.40 -0.56 -18.54
N LEU A 62 11.99 0.11 -19.63
CA LEU A 62 10.68 0.78 -19.74
C LEU A 62 9.50 -0.19 -19.56
N PRO A 63 9.42 -1.34 -20.28
CA PRO A 63 8.40 -2.35 -20.04
C PRO A 63 8.41 -2.91 -18.60
N SER A 64 9.59 -2.99 -17.98
CA SER A 64 9.73 -3.48 -16.60
C SER A 64 9.19 -2.46 -15.59
N LEU A 65 9.46 -1.16 -15.78
CA LEU A 65 8.89 -0.08 -14.97
C LEU A 65 7.37 0.03 -15.17
N GLN A 66 6.90 -0.07 -16.42
CA GLN A 66 5.47 -0.08 -16.74
C GLN A 66 4.76 -1.26 -16.05
N ARG A 67 5.38 -2.45 -16.05
CA ARG A 67 4.89 -3.63 -15.35
C ARG A 67 4.96 -3.48 -13.83
N LEU A 68 6.00 -2.84 -13.29
CA LEU A 68 6.19 -2.55 -11.86
C LEU A 68 5.25 -1.45 -11.35
N LEU A 69 4.77 -0.56 -12.20
CA LEU A 69 3.76 0.44 -11.86
C LEU A 69 2.35 0.04 -12.32
N ARG A 70 2.21 -1.07 -13.06
CA ARG A 70 0.92 -1.58 -13.59
C ARG A 70 0.18 -0.53 -14.43
N LEU A 71 0.95 0.21 -15.24
CA LEU A 71 0.43 1.31 -16.06
C LEU A 71 -0.30 0.82 -17.33
N ASP A 72 -0.26 -0.49 -17.62
CA ASP A 72 -0.95 -1.08 -18.77
C ASP A 72 -2.46 -0.82 -18.71
N GLY A 73 -3.05 -0.33 -19.81
CA GLY A 73 -4.48 -0.05 -19.88
C GLY A 73 -5.36 -1.31 -19.86
N GLY A 74 -6.44 -1.27 -19.07
CA GLY A 74 -7.52 -2.27 -19.07
C GLY A 74 -7.35 -3.48 -18.16
N PHE A 75 -8.44 -4.23 -17.98
CA PHE A 75 -8.50 -5.46 -17.18
C PHE A 75 -8.24 -6.74 -17.99
N ARG A 76 -8.01 -6.62 -19.31
CA ARG A 76 -7.82 -7.75 -20.24
C ARG A 76 -8.90 -8.84 -20.22
N LEU A 77 -10.03 -8.64 -19.52
CA LEU A 77 -11.16 -9.59 -19.49
C LEU A 77 -11.68 -9.92 -20.88
N ASP A 78 -11.65 -8.97 -21.81
CA ASP A 78 -12.10 -9.16 -23.19
C ASP A 78 -11.09 -9.95 -24.05
N LYS A 79 -9.89 -10.21 -23.52
CA LYS A 79 -8.87 -11.07 -24.14
C LYS A 79 -8.84 -12.48 -23.53
N LEU A 80 -9.63 -12.73 -22.48
CA LEU A 80 -9.82 -14.08 -21.97
C LEU A 80 -10.76 -14.85 -22.90
N ASP A 81 -10.59 -16.16 -22.92
CA ASP A 81 -11.42 -17.05 -23.74
C ASP A 81 -12.91 -16.86 -23.44
N ALA A 82 -13.77 -17.06 -24.43
CA ALA A 82 -15.22 -16.89 -24.30
C ALA A 82 -15.83 -17.82 -23.23
N GLN A 83 -15.13 -18.90 -22.88
CA GLN A 83 -15.54 -19.85 -21.83
C GLN A 83 -14.90 -19.61 -20.46
N SER A 84 -14.11 -18.53 -20.30
CA SER A 84 -13.40 -18.19 -19.05
C SER A 84 -14.36 -18.07 -17.87
N LEU A 85 -14.13 -18.91 -16.86
CA LEU A 85 -14.89 -18.88 -15.62
C LEU A 85 -14.56 -17.61 -14.83
N ALA A 86 -13.32 -17.14 -14.90
CA ALA A 86 -12.89 -15.92 -14.23
C ALA A 86 -13.65 -14.68 -14.74
N ALA A 87 -13.78 -14.55 -16.05
CA ALA A 87 -14.51 -13.44 -16.65
C ALA A 87 -16.01 -13.48 -16.30
N GLU A 88 -16.60 -14.67 -16.29
CA GLU A 88 -18.02 -14.88 -15.96
C GLU A 88 -18.31 -14.52 -14.49
N VAL A 89 -17.49 -15.03 -13.56
CA VAL A 89 -17.60 -14.72 -12.12
C VAL A 89 -17.41 -13.22 -11.86
N MET A 90 -16.41 -12.59 -12.47
CA MET A 90 -16.15 -11.15 -12.29
C MET A 90 -17.25 -10.25 -12.86
N ARG A 91 -18.01 -10.74 -13.86
CA ARG A 91 -19.18 -10.04 -14.43
C ARG A 91 -20.48 -10.32 -13.64
N HIS A 92 -20.44 -11.17 -12.62
CA HIS A 92 -21.61 -11.52 -11.82
C HIS A 92 -22.21 -10.28 -11.11
N PRO A 93 -23.56 -10.13 -11.03
CA PRO A 93 -24.21 -8.97 -10.42
C PRO A 93 -23.78 -8.65 -9.00
N LEU A 94 -23.44 -9.67 -8.20
CA LEU A 94 -22.93 -9.48 -6.84
C LEU A 94 -21.54 -8.81 -6.80
N ILE A 95 -20.72 -9.00 -7.84
CA ILE A 95 -19.38 -8.41 -7.95
C ILE A 95 -19.45 -7.07 -8.67
N SER A 96 -20.16 -7.01 -9.80
CA SER A 96 -20.35 -5.77 -10.55
C SER A 96 -21.20 -4.75 -9.78
N GLY A 97 -22.09 -5.17 -8.88
CA GLY A 97 -22.83 -4.27 -8.00
C GLY A 97 -21.96 -3.50 -7.01
N MET A 98 -20.75 -4.01 -6.69
CA MET A 98 -19.78 -3.33 -5.83
C MET A 98 -18.90 -2.33 -6.60
N ALA A 99 -18.94 -2.36 -7.94
CA ALA A 99 -18.19 -1.45 -8.78
C ALA A 99 -18.77 -0.03 -8.72
N GLN A 100 -17.96 0.96 -8.35
CA GLN A 100 -18.36 2.36 -8.45
C GLN A 100 -17.99 2.93 -9.84
N ARG A 101 -18.97 3.53 -10.52
CA ARG A 101 -18.77 4.29 -11.78
C ARG A 101 -18.08 3.50 -12.90
N GLY A 102 -18.48 2.24 -13.13
CA GLY A 102 -17.91 1.41 -14.21
C GLY A 102 -16.46 0.96 -14.00
N ARG A 103 -15.92 1.12 -12.78
CA ARG A 103 -14.58 0.67 -12.39
C ARG A 103 -14.66 -0.70 -11.71
N MET A 104 -13.67 -1.57 -11.89
CA MET A 104 -13.63 -2.83 -11.12
C MET A 104 -13.50 -2.58 -9.61
N PRO A 105 -14.09 -3.45 -8.77
CA PRO A 105 -13.93 -3.37 -7.33
C PRO A 105 -12.46 -3.49 -6.91
N SER A 106 -12.04 -2.65 -5.96
CA SER A 106 -10.71 -2.71 -5.35
C SER A 106 -10.58 -3.82 -4.30
N TYR A 107 -11.70 -4.29 -3.77
CA TYR A 107 -11.78 -5.37 -2.79
C TYR A 107 -13.09 -6.12 -3.01
N ILE A 108 -13.02 -7.45 -2.89
CA ILE A 108 -14.18 -8.34 -2.97
C ILE A 108 -14.10 -9.23 -1.72
N PRO A 109 -15.10 -9.17 -0.83
CA PRO A 109 -15.18 -10.08 0.31
C PRO A 109 -15.29 -11.53 -0.14
N SER A 110 -14.64 -12.45 0.59
CA SER A 110 -14.59 -13.86 0.21
C SER A 110 -15.97 -14.52 0.15
N ALA A 111 -16.89 -14.13 1.04
CA ALA A 111 -18.28 -14.59 1.01
C ALA A 111 -19.00 -14.21 -0.29
N ILE A 112 -18.84 -12.96 -0.76
CA ILE A 112 -19.48 -12.48 -1.99
C ILE A 112 -18.87 -13.18 -3.22
N PHE A 113 -17.54 -13.36 -3.22
CA PHE A 113 -16.86 -14.07 -4.29
C PHE A 113 -17.30 -15.54 -4.36
N ALA A 114 -17.29 -16.26 -3.24
CA ALA A 114 -17.69 -17.66 -3.17
C ALA A 114 -19.14 -17.86 -3.61
N ARG A 115 -20.04 -16.97 -3.17
CA ARG A 115 -21.44 -16.99 -3.58
C ARG A 115 -21.59 -16.75 -5.09
N ALA A 116 -20.88 -15.76 -5.64
CA ALA A 116 -20.89 -15.48 -7.08
C ALA A 116 -20.33 -16.65 -7.89
N PHE A 117 -19.26 -17.29 -7.42
CA PHE A 117 -18.64 -18.46 -8.03
C PHE A 117 -19.62 -19.64 -8.12
N VAL A 118 -20.21 -20.01 -7.00
CA VAL A 118 -21.18 -21.12 -6.92
C VAL A 118 -22.45 -20.82 -7.72
N SER A 119 -22.95 -19.58 -7.66
CA SER A 119 -24.08 -19.11 -8.48
C SER A 119 -23.79 -19.26 -9.97
N THR A 120 -22.58 -18.91 -10.41
CA THR A 120 -22.14 -19.06 -11.80
C THR A 120 -22.11 -20.54 -12.21
N LEU A 121 -21.54 -21.42 -11.38
CA LEU A 121 -21.50 -22.87 -11.67
C LEU A 121 -22.89 -23.50 -11.75
N THR A 122 -23.78 -23.17 -10.80
CA THR A 122 -25.15 -23.72 -10.79
C THR A 122 -26.00 -23.19 -11.94
N THR A 123 -25.75 -21.96 -12.40
CA THR A 123 -26.41 -21.38 -13.58
C THR A 123 -25.93 -22.07 -14.86
N ARG A 124 -24.62 -22.37 -14.97
CA ARG A 124 -24.02 -22.98 -16.16
C ARG A 124 -24.28 -24.48 -16.29
N TYR A 125 -24.30 -25.22 -15.18
CA TYR A 125 -24.33 -26.68 -15.18
C TYR A 125 -25.60 -27.30 -14.55
N GLY A 126 -26.50 -26.47 -14.01
CA GLY A 126 -27.78 -26.87 -13.43
C GLY A 126 -27.79 -26.87 -11.89
N LYS A 127 -28.96 -26.54 -11.31
CA LYS A 127 -29.20 -26.55 -9.86
C LYS A 127 -29.32 -27.98 -9.32
N GLY A 128 -28.93 -28.20 -8.06
CA GLY A 128 -29.12 -29.46 -7.34
C GLY A 128 -28.10 -30.57 -7.62
N GLN A 129 -27.00 -30.26 -8.32
CA GLN A 129 -25.89 -31.20 -8.49
C GLN A 129 -24.94 -31.16 -7.29
N THR A 130 -24.24 -32.27 -7.05
CA THR A 130 -23.18 -32.32 -6.03
C THR A 130 -22.01 -31.44 -6.41
N ALA A 131 -21.21 -31.03 -5.43
CA ALA A 131 -20.07 -30.16 -5.67
C ALA A 131 -19.03 -30.82 -6.56
N ALA A 132 -18.74 -32.11 -6.37
CA ALA A 132 -17.84 -32.87 -7.23
C ALA A 132 -18.30 -32.91 -8.69
N MET A 133 -19.61 -33.07 -8.95
CA MET A 133 -20.15 -33.05 -10.31
C MET A 133 -20.00 -31.69 -10.99
N LEU A 134 -20.28 -30.60 -10.26
CA LEU A 134 -20.11 -29.25 -10.77
C LEU A 134 -18.65 -28.99 -11.13
N LEU A 135 -17.71 -29.35 -10.26
CA LEU A 135 -16.27 -29.17 -10.48
C LEU A 135 -15.74 -30.00 -11.66
N ASN A 136 -16.18 -31.25 -11.81
CA ASN A 136 -15.78 -32.07 -12.96
C ASN A 136 -16.23 -31.47 -14.30
N LYS A 137 -17.40 -30.82 -14.34
CA LYS A 137 -17.91 -30.16 -15.54
C LYS A 137 -17.21 -28.84 -15.88
N VAL A 138 -16.49 -28.22 -14.93
CA VAL A 138 -15.65 -27.04 -15.19
C VAL A 138 -14.49 -27.39 -16.14
N GLY A 139 -14.03 -28.64 -16.15
CA GLY A 139 -12.94 -29.08 -17.03
C GLY A 139 -11.55 -28.55 -16.64
N ASN A 140 -11.41 -28.00 -15.43
CA ASN A 140 -10.14 -27.49 -14.91
C ASN A 140 -9.61 -28.40 -13.79
N GLU A 141 -8.72 -29.34 -14.15
CA GLU A 141 -8.20 -30.33 -13.21
C GLU A 141 -7.51 -29.72 -11.99
N GLY A 142 -6.76 -28.63 -12.18
CA GLY A 142 -6.04 -27.97 -11.08
C GLY A 142 -6.99 -27.37 -10.05
N LEU A 143 -8.02 -26.67 -10.53
CA LEU A 143 -9.07 -26.10 -9.67
C LEU A 143 -9.86 -27.20 -8.96
N THR A 144 -10.29 -28.22 -9.69
CA THR A 144 -11.09 -29.32 -9.12
C THR A 144 -10.33 -30.06 -8.03
N ARG A 145 -9.07 -30.44 -8.28
CA ARG A 145 -8.22 -31.08 -7.27
C ARG A 145 -8.04 -30.20 -6.03
N THR A 146 -7.83 -28.90 -6.22
CA THR A 146 -7.62 -27.98 -5.11
C THR A 146 -8.88 -27.83 -4.24
N LEU A 147 -10.04 -27.62 -4.86
CA LEU A 147 -11.29 -27.43 -4.12
C LEU A 147 -11.75 -28.72 -3.43
N LEU A 148 -11.61 -29.88 -4.10
CA LEU A 148 -11.89 -31.18 -3.46
C LEU A 148 -10.95 -31.45 -2.28
N ALA A 149 -9.66 -31.10 -2.39
CA ALA A 149 -8.72 -31.24 -1.29
C ALA A 149 -9.07 -30.36 -0.07
N ILE A 150 -9.60 -29.15 -0.31
CA ILE A 150 -10.03 -28.24 0.77
C ILE A 150 -11.36 -28.71 1.40
N MET A 151 -12.27 -29.27 0.61
CA MET A 151 -13.51 -29.87 1.11
C MET A 151 -13.25 -31.10 1.98
N GLY A 152 -12.20 -31.88 1.67
CA GLY A 152 -11.85 -33.10 2.39
C GLY A 152 -12.93 -34.19 2.27
N GLU A 153 -13.05 -35.04 3.30
CA GLU A 153 -14.06 -36.12 3.37
C GLU A 153 -15.45 -35.62 3.85
N GLY A 154 -15.69 -34.31 3.80
CA GLY A 154 -16.93 -33.69 4.25
C GLY A 154 -18.14 -33.91 3.31
N PRO A 155 -19.29 -33.28 3.61
CA PRO A 155 -20.47 -33.36 2.75
C PRO A 155 -20.18 -32.81 1.34
N ASP A 156 -20.58 -33.56 0.31
CA ASP A 156 -20.44 -33.16 -1.12
C ASP A 156 -21.59 -32.24 -1.57
N ASP A 157 -21.84 -31.19 -0.79
CA ASP A 157 -22.92 -30.24 -1.04
C ASP A 157 -22.41 -28.86 -1.50
N VAL A 158 -23.36 -28.05 -1.98
CA VAL A 158 -23.08 -26.70 -2.49
C VAL A 158 -22.55 -25.77 -1.39
N ALA A 159 -22.93 -26.00 -0.13
CA ALA A 159 -22.48 -25.22 1.01
C ALA A 159 -21.00 -25.51 1.35
N ALA A 160 -20.58 -26.78 1.31
CA ALA A 160 -19.21 -27.19 1.47
C ALA A 160 -18.32 -26.62 0.35
N LEU A 161 -18.80 -26.62 -0.90
CA LEU A 161 -18.12 -25.97 -2.01
C LEU A 161 -17.96 -24.46 -1.79
N GLU A 162 -19.03 -23.77 -1.38
CA GLU A 162 -18.99 -22.33 -1.08
C GLU A 162 -17.95 -22.03 0.01
N ASN A 163 -17.92 -22.85 1.07
CA ASN A 163 -16.94 -22.71 2.14
C ASN A 163 -15.49 -23.00 1.67
N ALA A 164 -15.29 -24.02 0.84
CA ALA A 164 -13.97 -24.34 0.29
C ALA A 164 -13.44 -23.22 -0.60
N VAL A 165 -14.29 -22.63 -1.45
CA VAL A 165 -13.94 -21.47 -2.28
C VAL A 165 -13.60 -20.26 -1.40
N ARG A 166 -14.33 -20.04 -0.31
CA ARG A 166 -14.04 -18.97 0.65
C ARG A 166 -12.63 -19.10 1.24
N ILE A 167 -12.30 -20.28 1.78
CA ILE A 167 -10.98 -20.58 2.37
C ILE A 167 -9.88 -20.43 1.32
N TRP A 168 -10.09 -20.95 0.11
CA TRP A 168 -9.12 -20.86 -0.97
C TRP A 168 -8.88 -19.42 -1.41
N TYR A 169 -9.95 -18.65 -1.56
CA TYR A 169 -9.89 -17.24 -1.93
C TYR A 169 -9.12 -16.41 -0.90
N ASP A 170 -9.40 -16.57 0.39
CA ASP A 170 -8.69 -15.86 1.46
C ASP A 170 -7.19 -16.18 1.44
N THR A 171 -6.83 -17.45 1.25
CA THR A 171 -5.43 -17.91 1.15
C THR A 171 -4.69 -17.28 -0.05
N VAL A 172 -5.33 -17.27 -1.22
CA VAL A 172 -4.74 -16.67 -2.43
C VAL A 172 -4.63 -15.15 -2.30
N MET A 173 -5.66 -14.49 -1.75
CA MET A 173 -5.67 -13.05 -1.57
C MET A 173 -4.68 -12.58 -0.51
N GLU A 174 -4.42 -13.35 0.54
CA GLU A 174 -3.37 -13.04 1.52
C GLU A 174 -1.99 -13.01 0.87
N ARG A 175 -1.66 -14.05 0.09
CA ARG A 175 -0.39 -14.13 -0.65
C ARG A 175 -0.24 -12.96 -1.62
N ILE A 176 -1.28 -12.66 -2.38
CA ILE A 176 -1.26 -11.62 -3.41
C ILE A 176 -1.20 -10.22 -2.80
N SER A 177 -1.91 -10.00 -1.70
CA SER A 177 -1.81 -8.78 -0.90
C SER A 177 -0.38 -8.58 -0.37
N GLY A 178 0.30 -9.66 0.03
CA GLY A 178 1.71 -9.62 0.41
C GLY A 178 2.64 -9.13 -0.71
N TRP A 179 2.50 -9.70 -1.92
CA TRP A 179 3.24 -9.24 -3.10
C TRP A 179 2.97 -7.78 -3.44
N TYR A 180 1.70 -7.35 -3.36
CA TYR A 180 1.31 -5.97 -3.58
C TYR A 180 1.95 -5.02 -2.56
N LYS A 181 1.93 -5.37 -1.27
CA LYS A 181 2.56 -4.57 -0.20
C LYS A 181 4.06 -4.40 -0.44
N ARG A 182 4.79 -5.49 -0.71
CA ARG A 182 6.24 -5.46 -0.98
C ARG A 182 6.59 -4.59 -2.19
N ARG A 183 5.82 -4.76 -3.27
CA ARG A 183 5.99 -3.97 -4.49
C ARG A 183 5.64 -2.49 -4.27
N SER A 184 4.57 -2.21 -3.53
CA SER A 184 4.15 -0.85 -3.18
C SER A 184 5.23 -0.13 -2.37
N GLN A 185 5.89 -0.83 -1.46
CA GLN A 185 7.02 -0.29 -0.70
C GLN A 185 8.21 0.07 -1.60
N PHE A 186 8.56 -0.80 -2.55
CA PHE A 186 9.61 -0.49 -3.51
C PHE A 186 9.26 0.70 -4.43
N VAL A 187 8.00 0.80 -4.86
CA VAL A 187 7.53 1.98 -5.62
C VAL A 187 7.63 3.24 -4.77
N LEU A 188 7.27 3.18 -3.49
CA LEU A 188 7.37 4.32 -2.58
C LEU A 188 8.83 4.77 -2.41
N PHE A 189 9.78 3.82 -2.30
CA PHE A 189 11.21 4.12 -2.30
C PHE A 189 11.66 4.83 -3.59
N LEU A 190 11.25 4.35 -4.77
CA LEU A 190 11.62 4.98 -6.04
C LEU A 190 11.04 6.40 -6.18
N VAL A 191 9.79 6.60 -5.74
CA VAL A 191 9.14 7.92 -5.71
C VAL A 191 9.88 8.84 -4.72
N GLY A 192 10.25 8.32 -3.54
CA GLY A 192 11.05 9.04 -2.56
C GLY A 192 12.43 9.43 -3.09
N LEU A 193 13.11 8.53 -3.79
CA LEU A 193 14.39 8.80 -4.42
C LEU A 193 14.28 9.87 -5.51
N PHE A 194 13.21 9.80 -6.32
CA PHE A 194 12.92 10.82 -7.33
C PHE A 194 12.74 12.20 -6.68
N TYR A 195 11.89 12.32 -5.66
CA TYR A 195 11.69 13.60 -4.97
C TYR A 195 12.94 14.08 -4.22
N ALA A 196 13.69 13.17 -3.60
CA ALA A 196 14.94 13.50 -2.92
C ALA A 196 15.97 14.12 -3.89
N ALA A 197 16.12 13.56 -5.09
CA ALA A 197 17.03 14.10 -6.10
C ALA A 197 16.52 15.42 -6.72
N VAL A 198 15.24 15.47 -7.13
CA VAL A 198 14.65 16.64 -7.80
C VAL A 198 14.58 17.85 -6.86
N MET A 199 14.18 17.62 -5.60
CA MET A 199 14.09 18.68 -4.59
C MET A 199 15.39 18.85 -3.80
N ASN A 200 16.45 18.09 -4.13
CA ASN A 200 17.71 18.02 -3.39
C ASN A 200 17.51 17.92 -1.86
N ILE A 201 16.59 17.07 -1.43
CA ILE A 201 16.37 16.76 -0.02
C ILE A 201 17.37 15.68 0.36
N ASP A 202 18.43 16.10 1.03
CA ASP A 202 19.54 15.26 1.46
C ASP A 202 19.55 15.15 2.98
N ALA A 203 19.41 13.92 3.50
CA ALA A 203 19.35 13.65 4.93
C ALA A 203 20.63 14.07 5.69
N LEU A 204 21.81 13.95 5.07
CA LEU A 204 23.10 14.30 5.67
C LEU A 204 23.31 15.82 5.72
N GLN A 205 22.94 16.53 4.65
CA GLN A 205 22.99 18.00 4.68
C GLN A 205 21.94 18.58 5.62
N LEU A 206 20.73 18.03 5.59
CA LEU A 206 19.64 18.49 6.44
C LEU A 206 20.01 18.37 7.92
N SER A 207 20.61 17.26 8.34
CA SER A 207 21.04 17.07 9.73
C SER A 207 22.13 18.07 10.13
N THR A 208 23.09 18.32 9.24
CA THR A 208 24.17 19.30 9.47
C THR A 208 23.63 20.73 9.55
N ARG A 209 22.65 21.09 8.70
CA ARG A 209 21.99 22.41 8.72
C ARG A 209 21.18 22.62 10.00
N LEU A 210 20.36 21.66 10.38
CA LEU A 210 19.59 21.72 11.63
C LEU A 210 20.49 21.78 12.87
N TRP A 211 21.67 21.15 12.81
CA TRP A 211 22.66 21.22 13.87
C TRP A 211 23.28 22.62 13.99
N ASN A 212 23.68 23.23 12.87
CA ASN A 212 24.42 24.49 12.87
C ASN A 212 23.53 25.75 12.90
N ASP A 213 22.29 25.67 12.43
CA ASP A 213 21.37 26.81 12.32
C ASP A 213 20.23 26.70 13.35
N ALA A 214 20.24 27.61 14.33
CA ALA A 214 19.25 27.64 15.39
C ALA A 214 17.86 28.10 14.90
N GLU A 215 17.81 29.06 13.98
CA GLU A 215 16.55 29.60 13.47
C GLU A 215 15.80 28.55 12.64
N LEU A 216 16.53 27.83 11.77
CA LEU A 216 15.98 26.72 11.01
C LEU A 216 15.44 25.61 11.91
N ARG A 217 16.20 25.27 12.96
CA ARG A 217 15.81 24.23 13.92
C ARG A 217 14.55 24.64 14.68
N ASP A 218 14.49 25.84 15.22
CA ASP A 218 13.33 26.32 15.99
C ASP A 218 12.09 26.43 15.09
N GLY A 219 12.25 26.90 13.84
CA GLY A 219 11.19 26.96 12.85
C GLY A 219 10.63 25.58 12.48
N THR A 220 11.49 24.57 12.29
CA THR A 220 11.02 23.20 11.98
C THR A 220 10.35 22.52 13.18
N VAL A 221 10.83 22.76 14.40
CA VAL A 221 10.17 22.29 15.63
C VAL A 221 8.79 22.91 15.81
N ALA A 222 8.64 24.22 15.58
CA ALA A 222 7.35 24.89 15.65
C ALA A 222 6.36 24.29 14.63
N LYS A 223 6.81 24.03 13.39
CA LYS A 223 5.98 23.37 12.37
C LYS A 223 5.61 21.94 12.76
N ALA A 224 6.54 21.18 13.38
CA ALA A 224 6.27 19.85 13.87
C ALA A 224 5.16 19.84 14.94
N GLN A 225 5.20 20.80 15.87
CA GLN A 225 4.16 20.98 16.88
C GLN A 225 2.80 21.30 16.25
N LEU A 226 2.76 22.18 15.26
CA LEU A 226 1.52 22.53 14.55
C LEU A 226 0.92 21.32 13.82
N VAL A 227 1.74 20.55 13.10
CA VAL A 227 1.26 19.36 12.37
C VAL A 227 0.76 18.28 13.31
N HIS A 228 1.45 18.06 14.43
CA HIS A 228 1.02 17.10 15.45
C HIS A 228 -0.27 17.55 16.15
N ALA A 229 -0.38 18.83 16.53
CA ALA A 229 -1.58 19.39 17.17
C ALA A 229 -2.80 19.38 16.23
N ALA A 230 -2.60 19.61 14.93
CA ALA A 230 -3.66 19.55 13.94
C ALA A 230 -4.15 18.12 13.63
N GLY A 231 -3.48 17.09 14.17
CA GLY A 231 -3.88 15.69 13.99
C GLY A 231 -3.93 15.27 12.51
N LEU A 232 -3.09 15.88 11.65
CA LEU A 232 -3.06 15.51 10.23
C LEU A 232 -2.82 14.01 10.14
N PRO A 233 -3.68 13.26 9.42
CA PRO A 233 -3.71 11.82 9.54
C PRO A 233 -2.38 11.23 9.05
N ALA A 234 -1.65 10.65 10.01
CA ALA A 234 -0.75 9.53 9.84
C ALA A 234 -1.47 8.39 9.11
N SER A 235 -1.66 8.50 7.79
CA SER A 235 -2.36 7.43 7.07
C SER A 235 -1.42 6.25 6.92
N THR A 236 -1.73 5.17 7.61
CA THR A 236 -1.23 3.84 7.25
C THR A 236 -1.57 3.59 5.78
N ALA A 237 -0.73 2.81 5.11
CA ALA A 237 -0.99 2.27 3.77
C ALA A 237 -2.16 1.25 3.81
N SER A 238 -3.21 1.54 4.57
CA SER A 238 -4.40 0.75 4.78
C SER A 238 -5.42 1.14 3.73
N ALA A 239 -5.33 0.41 2.63
CA ALA A 239 -6.37 -0.03 1.71
C ALA A 239 -7.63 0.80 1.41
N ASP A 240 -8.35 1.46 2.32
CA ASP A 240 -9.74 1.85 2.04
C ASP A 240 -10.03 3.36 2.11
N GLY A 241 -10.66 3.85 1.03
CA GLY A 241 -11.38 5.13 0.98
C GLY A 241 -10.85 6.16 -0.02
N ALA A 242 -11.67 6.52 -1.00
CA ALA A 242 -11.47 7.70 -1.86
C ALA A 242 -11.46 9.02 -1.05
N ALA A 243 -12.14 9.05 0.09
CA ALA A 243 -12.13 10.18 1.03
C ALA A 243 -10.76 10.36 1.70
N THR A 244 -10.08 9.26 2.03
CA THR A 244 -8.72 9.24 2.60
C THR A 244 -7.70 9.76 1.59
N ALA A 245 -7.84 9.40 0.32
CA ALA A 245 -6.95 9.87 -0.77
C ALA A 245 -7.05 11.39 -1.03
N LEU A 246 -8.26 11.97 -0.99
CA LEU A 246 -8.43 13.42 -1.16
C LEU A 246 -7.87 14.21 0.02
N ALA A 247 -8.07 13.72 1.26
CA ALA A 247 -7.49 14.31 2.46
C ALA A 247 -5.95 14.23 2.44
N GLN A 248 -5.39 13.09 2.02
CA GLN A 248 -3.95 12.89 1.81
C GLN A 248 -3.39 13.85 0.75
N THR A 249 -4.10 14.06 -0.36
CA THR A 249 -3.64 14.96 -1.43
C THR A 249 -3.62 16.42 -0.96
N LYS A 250 -4.62 16.85 -0.18
CA LYS A 250 -4.64 18.19 0.43
C LYS A 250 -3.51 18.37 1.43
N ALA A 251 -3.31 17.40 2.33
CA ALA A 251 -2.23 17.41 3.31
C ALA A 251 -0.83 17.42 2.64
N ALA A 252 -0.62 16.58 1.64
CA ALA A 252 0.62 16.53 0.87
C ALA A 252 0.89 17.84 0.12
N LYS A 253 -0.13 18.47 -0.47
CA LYS A 253 0.02 19.78 -1.14
C LYS A 253 0.43 20.87 -0.15
N ALA A 254 -0.21 20.93 1.02
CA ALA A 254 0.13 21.88 2.07
C ALA A 254 1.58 21.68 2.56
N GLN A 255 1.98 20.42 2.79
CA GLN A 255 3.34 20.14 3.24
C GLN A 255 4.40 20.34 2.15
N ALA A 256 4.09 20.08 0.87
CA ALA A 256 4.99 20.39 -0.23
C ALA A 256 5.27 21.90 -0.36
N GLN A 257 4.26 22.74 -0.15
CA GLN A 257 4.44 24.20 -0.12
C GLN A 257 5.31 24.65 1.05
N GLU A 258 5.23 23.96 2.20
CA GLU A 258 6.08 24.25 3.35
C GLU A 258 7.52 23.74 3.18
N LEU A 259 7.72 22.60 2.52
CA LEU A 259 9.05 22.09 2.16
C LEU A 259 9.80 23.03 1.21
N GLN A 260 9.09 23.66 0.26
CA GLN A 260 9.68 24.64 -0.66
C GLN A 260 10.17 25.92 0.04
N LYS A 261 9.67 26.22 1.24
CA LYS A 261 10.09 27.39 2.04
C LYS A 261 11.31 27.10 2.91
N LEU A 262 11.65 25.82 3.11
CA LEU A 262 12.88 25.47 3.82
C LEU A 262 14.07 25.81 2.92
N PRO A 263 15.18 26.36 3.45
CA PRO A 263 16.42 26.59 2.72
C PRO A 263 17.11 25.24 2.46
N ILE A 264 16.44 24.33 1.78
CA ILE A 264 16.90 23.03 1.29
C ILE A 264 16.49 22.95 -0.17
N GLY A 265 17.37 22.46 -1.04
CA GLY A 265 17.09 22.43 -2.46
C GLY A 265 18.27 22.79 -3.36
N TRP A 266 17.92 23.05 -4.61
CA TRP A 266 18.81 23.61 -5.62
C TRP A 266 18.72 25.14 -5.58
N PRO A 267 19.83 25.87 -5.76
CA PRO A 267 21.21 25.40 -5.91
C PRO A 267 21.79 24.85 -4.58
N SER A 268 22.74 23.92 -4.68
CA SER A 268 23.30 23.25 -3.51
C SER A 268 24.72 23.71 -3.22
N ALA A 269 24.96 24.18 -1.99
CA ALA A 269 26.28 24.57 -1.49
C ALA A 269 27.36 23.48 -1.62
N ARG A 270 26.97 22.21 -1.78
CA ARG A 270 27.90 21.09 -1.98
C ARG A 270 28.59 21.10 -3.34
N PHE A 271 27.95 21.65 -4.37
CA PHE A 271 28.53 21.74 -5.72
C PHE A 271 29.11 23.13 -6.01
N ASP A 272 28.91 24.09 -5.11
CA ASP A 272 29.45 25.45 -5.24
C ASP A 272 30.98 25.43 -5.10
N GLY A 273 31.68 25.98 -6.08
CA GLY A 273 33.14 26.10 -6.06
C GLY A 273 33.91 24.79 -6.24
N VAL A 274 33.25 23.67 -6.56
CA VAL A 274 33.90 22.38 -6.77
C VAL A 274 34.60 22.36 -8.14
N VAL A 275 35.93 22.42 -8.12
CA VAL A 275 36.76 22.34 -9.34
C VAL A 275 37.42 20.97 -9.44
N GLY A 276 37.22 20.28 -10.55
CA GLY A 276 37.83 18.99 -10.85
C GLY A 276 36.89 17.79 -10.72
N VAL A 277 37.20 16.74 -11.49
CA VAL A 277 36.35 15.54 -11.64
C VAL A 277 36.24 14.75 -10.32
N TRP A 278 37.35 14.55 -9.61
CA TRP A 278 37.37 13.76 -8.36
C TRP A 278 36.56 14.41 -7.23
N PRO A 279 36.75 15.70 -6.89
CA PRO A 279 35.91 16.39 -5.92
C PRO A 279 34.42 16.39 -6.29
N PHE A 280 34.10 16.56 -7.58
CA PHE A 280 32.72 16.49 -8.06
C PHE A 280 32.11 15.09 -7.87
N ILE A 281 32.86 14.03 -8.21
CA ILE A 281 32.43 12.65 -7.98
C ILE A 281 32.22 12.39 -6.47
N ALA A 282 33.14 12.84 -5.62
CA ALA A 282 33.00 12.68 -4.17
C ALA A 282 31.74 13.38 -3.65
N ALA A 283 31.51 14.63 -4.07
CA ALA A 283 30.29 15.37 -3.76
C ALA A 283 29.03 14.62 -4.24
N LEU A 284 29.05 14.09 -5.46
CA LEU A 284 27.94 13.31 -6.02
C LEU A 284 27.69 12.04 -5.21
N VAL A 285 28.73 11.32 -4.78
CA VAL A 285 28.59 10.12 -3.95
C VAL A 285 27.93 10.45 -2.60
N PHE A 286 28.36 11.52 -1.92
CA PHE A 286 27.70 11.95 -0.68
C PHE A 286 26.25 12.39 -0.91
N ALA A 287 25.96 13.01 -2.06
CA ALA A 287 24.59 13.34 -2.45
C ALA A 287 23.73 12.10 -2.68
N LEU A 288 24.25 11.09 -3.38
CA LEU A 288 23.57 9.82 -3.59
C LEU A 288 23.28 9.11 -2.27
N ILE A 289 24.22 9.12 -1.32
CA ILE A 289 24.01 8.56 0.02
C ILE A 289 22.91 9.33 0.76
N GLY A 290 22.94 10.66 0.74
CA GLY A 290 21.91 11.48 1.37
C GLY A 290 20.51 11.32 0.75
N TRP A 291 20.43 11.21 -0.58
CA TRP A 291 19.16 10.98 -1.29
C TRP A 291 18.62 9.57 -1.07
N THR A 292 19.48 8.55 -1.03
CA THR A 292 19.07 7.18 -0.73
C THR A 292 18.61 7.03 0.72
N ALA A 293 19.27 7.69 1.68
CA ALA A 293 18.81 7.77 3.06
C ALA A 293 17.44 8.44 3.17
N THR A 294 17.22 9.54 2.43
CA THR A 294 15.93 10.24 2.37
C THR A 294 14.85 9.36 1.73
N ALA A 295 15.18 8.64 0.66
CA ALA A 295 14.27 7.70 0.00
C ALA A 295 13.87 6.55 0.93
N PHE A 296 14.83 6.04 1.71
CA PHE A 296 14.56 5.01 2.71
C PHE A 296 13.65 5.54 3.82
N ALA A 297 13.94 6.73 4.36
CA ALA A 297 13.08 7.40 5.32
C ALA A 297 11.67 7.61 4.77
N ALA A 298 11.53 8.06 3.52
CA ALA A 298 10.24 8.24 2.86
C ALA A 298 9.46 6.93 2.68
N SER A 299 10.17 5.82 2.46
CA SER A 299 9.57 4.49 2.30
C SER A 299 8.96 3.92 3.59
N LEU A 300 9.38 4.39 4.77
CA LEU A 300 8.74 4.02 6.04
C LEU A 300 7.30 4.52 6.15
N GLY A 301 6.96 5.55 5.36
CA GLY A 301 5.62 6.13 5.28
C GLY A 301 5.36 7.19 6.35
N SER A 302 4.30 7.97 6.12
CA SER A 302 3.94 9.09 7.00
C SER A 302 3.58 8.70 8.44
N PRO A 303 2.95 7.54 8.74
CA PRO A 303 2.59 7.22 10.12
C PRO A 303 3.79 7.08 11.04
N PHE A 304 4.83 6.39 10.55
CA PHE A 304 6.06 6.18 11.31
C PHE A 304 6.64 7.51 11.81
N TRP A 305 6.73 8.51 10.92
CA TRP A 305 7.29 9.81 11.27
C TRP A 305 6.35 10.69 12.08
N PHE A 306 5.03 10.56 11.89
CA PHE A 306 4.05 11.28 12.71
C PHE A 306 4.10 10.81 14.17
N ASP A 307 4.09 9.49 14.38
CA ASP A 307 4.23 8.88 15.71
C ASP A 307 5.58 9.23 16.32
N GLY A 308 6.65 9.21 15.51
CA GLY A 308 7.99 9.65 15.91
C GLY A 308 8.05 11.11 16.38
N VAL A 309 7.41 12.03 15.65
CA VAL A 309 7.28 13.43 16.07
C VAL A 309 6.52 13.53 17.40
N GLY A 310 5.40 12.82 17.55
CA GLY A 310 4.62 12.81 18.79
C GLY A 310 5.44 12.33 19.99
N TRP A 311 6.18 11.23 19.82
CA TRP A 311 7.08 10.70 20.84
C TRP A 311 8.21 11.68 21.22
N LEU A 312 8.86 12.30 20.23
CA LEU A 312 9.93 13.28 20.46
C LEU A 312 9.39 14.55 21.15
N LEU A 313 8.21 15.03 20.75
CA LEU A 313 7.56 16.19 21.37
C LEU A 313 7.15 15.87 22.82
N ALA A 314 6.68 14.65 23.09
CA ALA A 314 6.38 14.21 24.45
C ALA A 314 7.64 14.22 25.32
N LEU A 315 8.76 13.66 24.84
CA LEU A 315 10.06 13.69 25.52
C LEU A 315 10.58 15.11 25.77
N ARG A 316 10.30 16.03 24.85
CA ARG A 316 10.65 17.45 24.99
C ARG A 316 9.81 18.16 26.05
N GLY A 317 8.52 17.84 26.15
CA GLY A 317 7.55 18.51 27.02
C GLY A 317 7.53 17.98 28.46
N THR A 318 7.72 16.68 28.65
CA THR A 318 7.69 16.00 29.96
C THR A 318 8.52 14.73 29.85
N GLY A 319 9.51 14.50 30.71
CA GLY A 319 10.22 13.23 30.76
C GLY A 319 9.23 12.06 30.75
N ALA A 320 9.35 11.19 29.73
CA ALA A 320 8.52 10.04 29.38
C ALA A 320 7.18 9.85 30.14
N LYS A 321 6.05 10.01 29.45
CA LYS A 321 4.86 9.22 29.80
C LYS A 321 5.07 7.82 29.20
N PRO A 322 5.05 6.73 29.99
CA PRO A 322 5.24 5.39 29.46
C PRO A 322 4.19 5.12 28.37
N PRO A 323 4.55 4.36 27.32
CA PRO A 323 3.59 3.97 26.31
C PRO A 323 2.45 3.28 27.02
N ALA A 324 1.22 3.78 26.84
CA ALA A 324 0.05 2.97 27.10
C ALA A 324 0.23 1.74 26.21
N GLU A 325 0.39 0.58 26.84
CA GLU A 325 0.33 -0.69 26.17
C GLU A 325 -0.83 -0.63 25.18
N THR A 326 -0.55 -1.01 23.94
CA THR A 326 -1.56 -1.50 23.01
C THR A 326 -2.43 -2.48 23.79
N THR A 327 -3.54 -1.98 24.33
CA THR A 327 -4.57 -2.81 24.89
C THR A 327 -5.09 -3.58 23.70
N ALA A 328 -4.63 -4.82 23.58
CA ALA A 328 -5.31 -5.83 22.79
C ALA A 328 -6.80 -5.69 23.12
N ALA A 329 -7.62 -5.52 22.09
CA ALA A 329 -9.06 -5.41 22.23
C ALA A 329 -9.54 -6.50 23.20
N PRO A 330 -10.39 -6.19 24.20
CA PRO A 330 -10.91 -7.22 25.07
C PRO A 330 -11.62 -8.25 24.20
N THR A 331 -11.14 -9.49 24.26
CA THR A 331 -11.84 -10.65 23.74
C THR A 331 -13.23 -10.64 24.35
N VAL A 332 -14.26 -10.35 23.55
CA VAL A 332 -15.65 -10.48 23.98
C VAL A 332 -15.91 -11.99 24.10
N THR A 333 -15.64 -12.54 25.28
CA THR A 333 -16.08 -13.88 25.65
C THR A 333 -17.59 -13.80 25.80
N ILE A 334 -18.32 -14.22 24.77
CA ILE A 334 -19.77 -14.43 24.86
C ILE A 334 -20.00 -15.59 25.83
N SER A 335 -20.29 -15.27 27.09
CA SER A 335 -20.85 -16.24 28.04
C SER A 335 -22.29 -16.52 27.62
N LEU A 336 -22.54 -17.73 27.11
CA LEU A 336 -23.89 -18.22 26.90
C LEU A 336 -24.57 -18.43 28.27
N PRO A 337 -25.82 -17.99 28.46
CA PRO A 337 -26.55 -18.25 29.70
C PRO A 337 -26.79 -19.75 29.85
N THR A 338 -26.33 -20.30 30.97
CA THR A 338 -26.58 -21.68 31.36
C THR A 338 -28.07 -21.89 31.59
N LEU A 339 -28.72 -22.71 30.76
CA LEU A 339 -30.05 -23.25 31.02
C LEU A 339 -30.01 -24.07 32.31
N ARG A 340 -30.62 -23.56 33.39
CA ARG A 340 -30.99 -24.38 34.55
C ARG A 340 -32.06 -25.37 34.11
N LYS A 341 -31.85 -26.64 34.49
CA LYS A 341 -32.87 -27.69 34.45
C LYS A 341 -34.04 -27.35 35.37
#